data_AF-A0A1F7U684-F1
#
_entry.id   AF-A0A1F7U684-F1
#
_cell.length_a   1.000
_cell.length_b   1.000
_cell.length_c   1.000
_cell.angle_alpha   90.00
_cell.angle_beta   90.00
_cell.angle_gamma   90.00
#
_symmetry.space_group_name_H-M   'P 1'
#
loop_
_entity.id
_entity.type
_entity.pdbx_description
1 polymer ?
#
loop_
_entity_poly.entity_id
_entity_poly.type
_entity_poly.pdbx_seq_one_letter_code
_entity_poly.pdbx_strand_id
1 'polypeptide(L)'
;MNTLRFHTWMMRNKKVSRDFEISAGASLYALAKAVVAAYGFDFDHCFGFFSDITEGRYHDSKEQYELFTDLPDVEPTGAGSVKKTKCKDVWIEPGKRMMMLFDYGDGWRFVIESMGSGTVAKGAKLPRVLAQSGRAPRQY
;
A
#
# COMPACT_ATOMS: atom_id res chain seq x y z
N MET A 1 9.18 -1.28 19.36
CA MET A 1 7.96 -0.90 18.62
C MET A 1 7.78 -1.89 17.49
N ASN A 2 6.61 -2.52 17.38
CA ASN A 2 6.36 -3.55 16.37
C ASN A 2 6.22 -2.93 14.98
N THR A 3 6.84 -3.58 14.01
CA THR A 3 6.83 -3.17 12.61
C THR A 3 6.33 -4.30 11.71
N LEU A 4 5.94 -3.94 10.51
CA LEU A 4 5.74 -4.85 9.39
C LEU A 4 6.75 -4.52 8.31
N ARG A 5 7.25 -5.56 7.64
CA ARG A 5 8.12 -5.44 6.48
C ARG A 5 7.34 -5.85 5.25
N PHE A 6 7.43 -5.04 4.20
CA PHE A 6 6.73 -5.25 2.95
C PHE A 6 7.71 -5.37 1.81
N HIS A 7 7.47 -6.33 0.93
CA HIS A 7 8.01 -6.34 -0.43
C HIS A 7 6.93 -5.76 -1.34
N THR A 8 7.29 -4.77 -2.15
CA THR A 8 6.36 -4.18 -3.12
C THR A 8 6.96 -4.15 -4.50
N TRP A 9 6.13 -4.28 -5.53
CA TRP A 9 6.56 -4.16 -6.92
C TRP A 9 5.47 -3.55 -7.80
N MET A 10 5.87 -2.93 -8.91
CA MET A 10 4.90 -2.48 -9.92
C MET A 10 4.34 -3.71 -10.65
N MET A 11 3.01 -3.83 -10.69
CA MET A 11 2.34 -5.03 -11.20
C MET A 11 2.81 -5.42 -12.62
N ARG A 12 2.94 -4.44 -13.51
CA ARG A 12 3.40 -4.62 -14.90
C ARG A 12 4.91 -4.75 -15.07
N ASN A 13 5.70 -4.43 -14.04
CA ASN A 13 7.15 -4.54 -14.08
C ASN A 13 7.73 -4.93 -12.72
N LYS A 14 7.75 -6.24 -12.45
CA LYS A 14 8.25 -6.81 -11.18
C LYS A 14 9.72 -6.49 -10.88
N LYS A 15 10.51 -6.05 -11.87
CA LYS A 15 11.90 -5.64 -11.67
C LYS A 15 12.01 -4.28 -10.94
N VAL A 16 10.94 -3.49 -10.91
CA VAL A 16 10.86 -2.26 -10.14
C VAL A 16 10.17 -2.58 -8.82
N SER A 17 10.96 -2.71 -7.76
CA SER A 17 10.49 -3.16 -6.45
C SER A 17 11.16 -2.43 -5.30
N ARG A 18 10.48 -2.40 -4.15
CA ARG A 18 10.94 -1.77 -2.92
C ARG A 18 10.63 -2.68 -1.74
N ASP A 19 11.62 -2.87 -0.89
CA ASP A 19 11.41 -3.41 0.44
C ASP A 19 11.38 -2.25 1.42
N PHE A 20 10.40 -2.22 2.30
CA PHE A 20 10.35 -1.20 3.34
C PHE A 20 9.76 -1.73 4.64
N GLU A 21 10.02 -0.99 5.70
CA GLU A 21 9.53 -1.26 7.04
C GLU A 21 8.70 -0.09 7.54
N ILE A 22 7.57 -0.40 8.16
CA ILE A 22 6.61 0.59 8.69
C ILE A 22 6.08 0.12 10.05
N SER A 23 5.57 1.05 10.85
CA SER A 23 4.89 0.72 12.11
C SER A 23 3.70 -0.20 11.83
N ALA A 24 3.58 -1.28 12.59
CA ALA A 24 2.45 -2.21 12.46
C ALA A 24 1.10 -1.50 12.75
N GLY A 25 1.12 -0.45 13.57
CA GLY A 25 -0.03 0.40 13.88
C GLY A 25 -0.27 1.56 12.90
N ALA A 26 0.50 1.68 11.82
CA ALA A 26 0.26 2.68 10.78
C ALA A 26 -1.07 2.40 10.08
N SER A 27 -1.78 3.46 9.67
CA SER A 27 -2.99 3.33 8.86
C SER A 27 -2.65 2.91 7.42
N LEU A 28 -3.64 2.36 6.70
CA LEU A 28 -3.47 2.07 5.27
C LEU A 28 -3.20 3.34 4.45
N TYR A 29 -3.72 4.49 4.86
CA TYR A 29 -3.37 5.78 4.27
C TYR A 29 -1.87 6.09 4.40
N ALA A 30 -1.29 5.88 5.59
CA ALA A 30 0.14 6.07 5.81
C ALA A 30 0.97 5.05 5.03
N LEU A 31 0.48 3.83 4.87
CA LEU A 31 1.09 2.82 4.02
C LEU A 31 1.10 3.25 2.54
N ALA A 32 -0.04 3.72 2.01
CA ALA A 32 -0.13 4.20 0.64
C ALA A 32 0.86 5.33 0.36
N LYS A 33 0.91 6.32 1.26
CA LYS A 33 1.89 7.41 1.18
C LYS A 33 3.33 6.89 1.18
N ALA A 34 3.64 5.91 2.04
CA ALA A 34 4.96 5.31 2.11
C ALA A 34 5.35 4.57 0.82
N VAL A 35 4.41 3.81 0.23
CA VAL A 35 4.62 3.11 -1.04
C VAL A 35 4.88 4.11 -2.14
N VAL A 36 3.98 5.07 -2.37
CA VAL A 36 4.11 6.07 -3.45
C VAL A 36 5.43 6.84 -3.33
N ALA A 37 5.78 7.31 -2.13
CA ALA A 37 7.06 7.98 -1.88
C ALA A 37 8.29 7.09 -2.15
N ALA A 38 8.21 5.77 -1.89
CA ALA A 38 9.31 4.84 -2.17
C ALA A 38 9.58 4.67 -3.67
N TYR A 39 8.60 4.97 -4.54
CA TYR A 39 8.78 5.01 -5.99
C TYR A 39 9.10 6.42 -6.52
N GLY A 40 9.24 7.41 -5.63
CA GLY A 40 9.57 8.78 -6.00
C GLY A 40 8.39 9.55 -6.59
N PHE A 41 7.17 9.14 -6.29
CA PHE A 41 5.95 9.79 -6.75
C PHE A 41 5.46 10.77 -5.66
N ASP A 42 4.81 11.83 -6.10
CA ASP A 42 3.99 12.71 -5.29
C ASP A 42 2.68 12.00 -4.93
N PHE A 43 2.22 12.25 -3.69
CA PHE A 43 1.03 11.62 -3.14
C PHE A 43 -0.17 12.56 -3.23
N ASP A 44 -0.61 12.80 -4.45
CA ASP A 44 -1.55 13.85 -4.89
C ASP A 44 -2.87 13.30 -5.46
N HIS A 45 -2.99 11.98 -5.65
CA HIS A 45 -4.17 11.33 -6.21
C HIS A 45 -4.87 10.36 -5.25
N CYS A 46 -6.08 9.94 -5.61
CA CYS A 46 -6.85 8.93 -4.88
C CYS A 46 -6.29 7.52 -5.06
N PHE A 47 -6.64 6.63 -4.14
CA PHE A 47 -6.14 5.25 -4.13
C PHE A 47 -7.07 4.29 -3.37
N GLY A 48 -6.85 3.00 -3.61
CA GLY A 48 -7.51 1.89 -2.94
C GLY A 48 -6.63 0.65 -2.85
N PHE A 49 -6.98 -0.26 -1.94
CA PHE A 49 -6.37 -1.57 -1.75
C PHE A 49 -7.39 -2.66 -2.05
N PHE A 50 -6.96 -3.70 -2.76
CA PHE A 50 -7.83 -4.74 -3.30
C PHE A 50 -7.19 -6.13 -3.12
N SER A 51 -7.95 -7.10 -2.61
CA SER A 51 -7.49 -8.49 -2.45
C SER A 51 -7.29 -9.21 -3.79
N ASP A 52 -8.06 -8.84 -4.81
CA ASP A 52 -7.99 -9.45 -6.13
C ASP A 52 -6.95 -8.72 -6.98
N ILE A 53 -5.75 -9.31 -7.04
CA ILE A 53 -4.58 -8.75 -7.73
C ILE A 53 -4.69 -8.98 -9.24
N THR A 54 -5.58 -8.21 -9.87
CA THR A 54 -5.87 -8.26 -11.32
C THR A 54 -5.96 -6.86 -11.90
N GLU A 55 -5.79 -6.71 -13.22
CA GLU A 55 -5.86 -5.38 -13.84
C GLU A 55 -7.29 -4.83 -13.96
N GLY A 56 -8.30 -5.68 -14.12
CA GLY A 56 -9.66 -5.27 -14.50
C GLY A 56 -10.82 -5.79 -13.64
N ARG A 57 -10.60 -6.69 -12.69
CA ARG A 57 -11.65 -7.23 -11.79
C ARG A 57 -11.39 -6.95 -10.31
N TYR A 58 -10.52 -6.00 -10.01
CA TYR A 58 -10.18 -5.69 -8.61
C TYR A 58 -11.38 -5.14 -7.81
N HIS A 59 -12.38 -4.57 -8.48
CA HIS A 59 -13.65 -4.16 -7.86
C HIS A 59 -14.47 -5.32 -7.28
N ASP A 60 -14.22 -6.56 -7.72
CA ASP A 60 -14.87 -7.76 -7.19
C ASP A 60 -14.19 -8.29 -5.91
N SER A 61 -13.16 -7.59 -5.41
CA SER A 61 -12.40 -7.99 -4.23
C SER A 61 -13.30 -8.19 -3.02
N LYS A 62 -13.17 -9.36 -2.38
CA LYS A 62 -13.85 -9.65 -1.11
C LYS A 62 -13.34 -8.77 0.04
N GLU A 63 -12.09 -8.33 -0.03
CA GLU A 63 -11.48 -7.42 0.92
C GLU A 63 -10.94 -6.20 0.17
N GLN A 64 -11.49 -5.03 0.46
CA GLN A 64 -11.11 -3.77 -0.17
C GLN A 64 -11.15 -2.59 0.81
N TYR A 65 -10.25 -1.63 0.59
CA TYR A 65 -10.16 -0.40 1.39
C TYR A 65 -9.89 0.79 0.50
N GLU A 66 -10.64 1.88 0.64
CA GLU A 66 -10.54 3.01 -0.28
C GLU A 66 -10.51 4.36 0.44
N LEU A 67 -9.85 5.34 -0.19
CA LEU A 67 -9.87 6.72 0.29
C LEU A 67 -11.27 7.34 0.24
N PHE A 68 -12.10 6.93 -0.73
CA PHE A 68 -13.46 7.44 -0.87
C PHE A 68 -14.34 7.17 0.36
N THR A 69 -14.14 6.03 1.06
CA THR A 69 -14.81 5.74 2.33
C THR A 69 -14.50 6.78 3.43
N ASP A 70 -13.39 7.53 3.28
CA ASP A 70 -12.92 8.52 4.24
C ASP A 70 -13.19 9.98 3.82
N LEU A 71 -13.93 10.19 2.72
CA LEU A 71 -14.32 11.52 2.21
C LEU A 71 -15.80 11.79 2.48
N PRO A 72 -16.17 13.04 2.78
CA PRO A 72 -17.58 13.44 2.87
C PRO A 72 -18.20 13.48 1.47
N ASP A 73 -19.53 13.30 1.40
CA ASP A 73 -20.34 13.50 0.19
C ASP A 73 -19.93 12.65 -1.03
N VAL A 74 -19.36 11.47 -0.79
CA VAL A 74 -19.08 10.45 -1.81
C VAL A 74 -20.01 9.25 -1.61
N GLU A 75 -20.51 8.67 -2.70
CA GLU A 75 -21.30 7.44 -2.62
C GLU A 75 -20.50 6.30 -1.95
N PRO A 76 -21.11 5.53 -1.04
CA PRO A 76 -20.42 4.43 -0.39
C PRO A 76 -19.94 3.38 -1.40
N THR A 77 -18.63 3.11 -1.43
CA THR A 77 -18.07 2.09 -2.33
C THR A 77 -18.24 0.66 -1.81
N GLY A 78 -18.65 0.50 -0.55
CA GLY A 78 -18.66 -0.77 0.17
C GLY A 78 -17.27 -1.20 0.69
N ALA A 79 -16.22 -0.41 0.44
CA ALA A 79 -14.88 -0.66 0.95
C ALA A 79 -14.66 -0.13 2.37
N GLY A 80 -13.69 -0.71 3.09
CA GLY A 80 -13.27 -0.24 4.40
C GLY A 80 -12.48 1.08 4.34
N SER A 81 -12.40 1.77 5.48
CA SER A 81 -11.64 3.02 5.62
C SER A 81 -10.13 2.79 5.60
N VAL A 82 -9.39 3.59 4.84
CA VAL A 82 -7.91 3.58 4.83
C VAL A 82 -7.31 4.38 5.97
N LYS A 83 -8.03 5.37 6.53
CA LYS A 83 -7.57 6.15 7.68
C LYS A 83 -7.73 5.40 9.00
N LYS A 84 -8.79 4.60 9.15
CA LYS A 84 -9.11 3.86 10.40
C LYS A 84 -8.41 2.50 10.47
N THR A 85 -8.35 1.76 9.36
CA THR A 85 -7.75 0.42 9.31
C THR A 85 -6.24 0.48 9.47
N LYS A 86 -5.66 -0.40 10.30
CA LYS A 86 -4.21 -0.47 10.51
C LYS A 86 -3.57 -1.60 9.71
N CYS A 87 -2.29 -1.46 9.38
CA CYS A 87 -1.54 -2.46 8.63
C CYS A 87 -1.58 -3.84 9.31
N LYS A 88 -1.44 -3.88 10.64
CA LYS A 88 -1.52 -5.12 11.43
C LYS A 88 -2.87 -5.85 11.38
N ASP A 89 -3.95 -5.13 11.07
CA ASP A 89 -5.29 -5.70 11.03
C ASP A 89 -5.54 -6.38 9.67
N VAL A 90 -4.82 -5.93 8.63
CA VAL A 90 -4.89 -6.49 7.27
C VAL A 90 -3.85 -7.58 7.09
N TRP A 91 -2.56 -7.30 7.32
CA TRP A 91 -1.46 -8.25 7.13
C TRP A 91 -1.12 -8.99 8.42
N ILE A 92 -2.02 -9.90 8.80
CA ILE A 92 -1.88 -10.76 9.98
C ILE A 92 -0.79 -11.81 9.77
N GLU A 93 -0.77 -12.42 8.58
CA GLU A 93 0.16 -13.50 8.22
C GLU A 93 1.20 -13.04 7.18
N PRO A 94 2.47 -13.51 7.29
CA PRO A 94 3.44 -13.38 6.21
C PRO A 94 2.90 -13.98 4.91
N GLY A 95 3.26 -13.38 3.77
CA GLY A 95 2.82 -13.81 2.45
C GLY A 95 1.46 -13.30 2.01
N LYS A 96 0.64 -12.69 2.89
CA LYS A 96 -0.59 -12.00 2.46
C LYS A 96 -0.25 -10.85 1.51
N ARG A 97 -1.02 -10.75 0.43
CA ARG A 97 -0.85 -9.77 -0.64
C ARG A 97 -2.10 -8.95 -0.86
N MET A 98 -1.93 -7.69 -1.20
CA MET A 98 -2.98 -6.85 -1.79
C MET A 98 -2.39 -6.04 -2.95
N MET A 99 -3.23 -5.67 -3.89
CA MET A 99 -2.90 -4.65 -4.89
C MET A 99 -3.34 -3.29 -4.37
N MET A 100 -2.44 -2.32 -4.39
CA MET A 100 -2.78 -0.90 -4.28
C MET A 100 -2.89 -0.30 -5.68
N LEU A 101 -4.04 0.29 -5.98
CA LEU A 101 -4.24 1.13 -7.16
C LEU A 101 -4.15 2.59 -6.71
N PHE A 102 -3.22 3.34 -7.28
CA PHE A 102 -3.01 4.76 -7.04
C PHE A 102 -3.17 5.52 -8.36
N ASP A 103 -3.82 6.67 -8.31
CA ASP A 103 -4.26 7.44 -9.48
C ASP A 103 -5.20 6.61 -10.36
N TYR A 104 -6.49 6.88 -10.28
CA TYR A 104 -7.49 6.15 -11.05
C TYR A 104 -7.53 6.59 -12.54
N GLY A 105 -6.84 7.67 -12.91
CA GLY A 105 -6.62 8.05 -14.31
C GLY A 105 -5.49 7.23 -14.93
N ASP A 106 -4.28 7.33 -14.36
CA ASP A 106 -3.09 6.63 -14.90
C ASP A 106 -3.03 5.15 -14.52
N GLY A 107 -3.66 4.76 -13.42
CA GLY A 107 -3.81 3.38 -12.99
C GLY A 107 -2.51 2.75 -12.47
N TRP A 108 -1.75 3.45 -11.64
CA TRP A 108 -0.53 2.91 -11.05
C TRP A 108 -0.85 1.77 -10.07
N ARG A 109 -0.39 0.56 -10.40
CA ARG A 109 -0.67 -0.66 -9.62
C ARG A 109 0.58 -1.17 -8.93
N PHE A 110 0.56 -1.17 -7.61
CA PHE A 110 1.61 -1.70 -6.76
C PHE A 110 1.09 -2.95 -6.05
N VAL A 111 1.79 -4.07 -6.17
CA VAL A 111 1.48 -5.23 -5.33
C VAL A 111 2.27 -5.11 -4.04
N ILE A 112 1.63 -5.40 -2.91
CA ILE A 112 2.20 -5.27 -1.57
C ILE A 112 2.09 -6.63 -0.87
N GLU A 113 3.23 -7.23 -0.58
CA GLU A 113 3.37 -8.52 0.10
C GLU A 113 3.99 -8.33 1.49
N SER A 114 3.34 -8.88 2.52
CA SER A 114 3.95 -8.93 3.86
C SER A 114 5.10 -9.93 3.87
N MET A 115 6.30 -9.49 4.24
CA MET A 115 7.44 -10.35 4.53
C MET A 115 7.46 -10.83 5.99
N GLY A 116 6.48 -10.39 6.79
CA GLY A 116 6.38 -10.67 8.22
C GLY A 116 6.67 -9.46 9.10
N SER A 117 6.74 -9.73 10.40
CA SER A 117 6.88 -8.72 11.44
C SER A 117 8.34 -8.44 11.80
N GLY A 118 8.57 -7.26 12.39
CA GLY A 118 9.85 -6.85 12.92
C GLY A 118 9.69 -6.06 14.22
N THR A 119 10.83 -5.67 14.80
CA THR A 119 10.88 -4.76 15.94
C THR A 119 11.98 -3.74 15.74
N VAL A 120 11.67 -2.48 16.02
CA VAL A 120 12.65 -1.39 16.06
C VAL A 120 12.68 -0.71 17.44
N ALA A 121 13.80 -0.08 17.76
CA ALA A 121 13.94 0.76 18.94
C ALA A 121 12.91 1.90 18.93
N LYS A 122 12.50 2.35 20.13
CA LYS A 122 11.60 3.50 20.27
C LYS A 122 12.29 4.74 19.70
N GLY A 123 11.60 5.52 18.86
CA GLY A 123 12.15 6.70 18.19
C GLY A 123 12.82 6.44 16.84
N ALA A 124 12.87 5.19 16.37
CA ALA A 124 13.30 4.90 15.00
C ALA A 124 12.44 5.64 13.97
N LYS A 125 13.07 6.26 12.97
CA LYS A 125 12.39 6.94 11.87
C LYS A 125 11.72 5.89 10.96
N LEU A 126 10.40 5.97 10.86
CA LEU A 126 9.58 5.13 9.99
C LEU A 126 8.61 6.02 9.18
N PRO A 127 8.17 5.60 7.99
CA PRO A 127 8.62 4.40 7.26
C PRO A 127 10.07 4.53 6.77
N ARG A 128 10.73 3.39 6.49
CA ARG A 128 12.08 3.37 5.90
C ARG A 128 12.19 2.34 4.78
N VAL A 129 12.84 2.73 3.67
CA VAL A 129 13.19 1.80 2.59
C VAL A 129 14.41 0.99 3.03
N LEU A 130 14.30 -0.34 2.92
CA LEU A 130 15.34 -1.31 3.25
C LEU A 130 16.14 -1.71 2.00
N ALA A 131 15.45 -1.87 0.87
CA ALA A 131 16.07 -2.21 -0.41
C ALA A 131 15.27 -1.61 -1.57
N GLN A 132 15.96 -1.36 -2.68
CA GLN A 132 15.37 -0.85 -3.91
C GLN A 132 15.98 -1.57 -5.11
N SER A 133 15.12 -2.00 -6.04
CA SER A 133 15.52 -2.57 -7.33
C SER A 133 14.78 -1.88 -8.47
N GLY A 134 15.47 -1.69 -9.59
CA GLY A 134 14.94 -1.04 -10.78
C GLY A 134 14.66 0.46 -10.62
N ARG A 135 14.67 1.17 -11.74
CA ARG A 135 14.28 2.58 -11.81
C ARG A 135 12.76 2.67 -11.91
N ALA A 136 12.13 3.43 -11.00
CA ALA A 136 10.72 3.74 -11.12
C ALA A 136 10.48 4.61 -12.38
N PRO A 137 9.35 4.44 -13.08
CA PRO A 137 8.97 5.35 -14.16
C PRO A 137 8.78 6.77 -13.59
N ARG A 138 8.76 7.77 -14.46
CA ARG A 138 8.38 9.12 -14.05
C ARG A 138 6.86 9.18 -13.85
N GLN A 139 6.42 9.85 -12.81
CA GLN A 139 5.01 10.24 -12.64
C GLN A 139 4.81 11.45 -13.56
N TYR A 140 4.13 11.23 -14.70
CA TYR A 140 3.86 12.17 -15.81
C TYR A 140 5.05 12.97 -16.40
#